data_AF-A0A1I7YJY2-F1
#
_entry.id   AF-A0A1I7YJY2-F1
#
_cell.length_a   1.000
_cell.length_b   1.000
_cell.length_c   1.000
_cell.angle_alpha   90.00
_cell.angle_beta   90.00
_cell.angle_gamma   90.00
#
_symmetry.space_group_name_H-M   'P 1'
#
loop_
_entity.id
_entity.type
_entity.pdbx_description
1 polymer ?
#
loop_
_entity_poly.entity_id
_entity_poly.type
_entity_poly.pdbx_seq_one_letter_code
_entity_poly.pdbx_strand_id
1 'polypeptide(L)'
;MMLRFVLLVAVLSLAVLTTPSSVDDAKEFEKFKKDFNRHYATPAEEAKRFTIFKENLAVARKLTKDAKGRTTFGVTQFSDLSQEEFNRAMGILH
;
A
#
# COMPACT_ATOMS: atom_id res chain seq x y z
N MET A 1 11.05 -9.56 42.16
CA MET A 1 9.83 -10.36 41.92
C MET A 1 8.62 -9.48 42.17
N MET A 2 7.53 -9.70 41.44
CA MET A 2 6.20 -9.04 41.54
C MET A 2 5.92 -7.94 40.49
N LEU A 3 5.83 -8.41 39.23
CA LEU A 3 4.66 -8.23 38.36
C LEU A 3 4.14 -6.79 38.08
N ARG A 4 4.42 -6.29 36.87
CA ARG A 4 3.68 -5.19 36.23
C ARG A 4 2.19 -5.56 36.19
N PHE A 5 1.40 -4.88 37.01
CA PHE A 5 -0.06 -4.98 37.04
C PHE A 5 -0.64 -4.46 35.73
N VAL A 6 -1.39 -5.33 35.07
CA VAL A 6 -2.24 -5.03 33.93
C VAL A 6 -3.60 -4.56 34.48
N LEU A 7 -4.15 -3.46 33.94
CA LEU A 7 -5.54 -3.31 33.41
C LEU A 7 -6.20 -1.93 33.63
N LEU A 8 -6.74 -1.40 32.51
CA LEU A 8 -8.03 -0.68 32.35
C LEU A 8 -8.16 0.73 32.99
N VAL A 9 -8.58 1.83 32.35
CA VAL A 9 -9.59 2.13 31.30
C VAL A 9 -9.20 3.50 30.69
N ALA A 10 -9.06 3.68 29.37
CA ALA A 10 -10.10 4.33 28.57
C ALA A 10 -9.89 4.04 27.08
N VAL A 11 -10.65 3.08 26.58
CA VAL A 11 -10.91 2.91 25.15
C VAL A 11 -11.91 3.99 24.76
N LEU A 12 -11.44 5.11 24.20
CA LEU A 12 -12.24 5.93 23.30
C LEU A 12 -11.37 6.80 22.37
N SER A 13 -10.21 6.28 21.94
CA SER A 13 -9.66 6.76 20.68
C SER A 13 -10.49 6.07 19.62
N LEU A 14 -11.49 6.76 19.10
CA LEU A 14 -12.17 6.41 17.86
C LEU A 14 -11.08 5.91 16.91
N ALA A 15 -11.03 4.61 16.67
CA ALA A 15 -10.19 4.07 15.62
C ALA A 15 -10.86 4.60 14.36
N VAL A 16 -10.51 5.84 13.99
CA VAL A 16 -10.76 6.38 12.68
C VAL A 16 -10.17 5.33 11.78
N LEU A 17 -11.07 4.55 11.17
CA LEU A 17 -10.74 3.70 10.07
C LEU A 17 -10.28 4.69 9.02
N THR A 18 -8.98 5.02 9.02
CA THR A 18 -8.37 5.93 8.07
C THR A 18 -8.43 5.18 6.75
N THR A 19 -9.59 5.19 6.10
CA THR A 19 -9.68 4.86 4.70
C THR A 19 -8.83 5.94 4.04
N PRO A 20 -7.70 5.57 3.43
CA PRO A 20 -6.91 6.54 2.69
C PRO A 20 -7.86 7.23 1.72
N SER A 21 -7.93 8.54 1.80
CA SER A 21 -8.83 9.30 0.94
C SER A 21 -8.33 9.13 -0.50
N SER A 22 -9.23 9.11 -1.48
CA SER A 22 -8.85 9.00 -2.90
C SER A 22 -7.85 10.08 -3.32
N VAL A 23 -7.83 11.22 -2.62
CA VAL A 23 -6.89 12.33 -2.79
C VAL A 23 -5.47 11.96 -2.35
N ASP A 24 -5.32 11.21 -1.27
CA ASP A 24 -4.00 10.81 -0.76
C ASP A 24 -3.37 9.74 -1.67
N ASP A 25 -4.17 8.79 -2.15
CA ASP A 25 -3.72 7.77 -3.10
C ASP A 25 -3.26 8.39 -4.42
N ALA A 26 -3.96 9.40 -4.93
CA ALA A 26 -3.56 10.12 -6.14
C ALA A 26 -2.21 10.83 -5.96
N LYS A 27 -1.97 11.47 -4.81
CA LYS A 27 -0.67 12.09 -4.49
C LYS A 27 0.46 11.07 -4.42
N GLU A 28 0.22 9.92 -3.78
CA GLU A 28 1.20 8.83 -3.73
C GLU A 28 1.49 8.27 -5.14
N PHE A 29 0.48 8.18 -6.00
CA PHE A 29 0.66 7.74 -7.38
C PHE A 29 1.46 8.74 -8.22
N GLU A 30 1.21 10.04 -8.08
CA GLU A 30 2.03 11.07 -8.73
C GLU A 30 3.50 11.02 -8.27
N LYS A 31 3.72 10.78 -6.97
CA LYS A 31 5.07 10.59 -6.43
C LYS A 31 5.71 9.32 -6.99
N PHE A 32 4.98 8.21 -7.02
CA PHE A 32 5.43 6.94 -7.61
C PHE A 32 5.86 7.11 -9.06
N LYS A 33 5.06 7.80 -9.88
CA LYS A 33 5.43 8.05 -11.29
C LYS A 33 6.76 8.77 -11.41
N LYS A 34 7.01 9.77 -10.56
CA LYS A 34 8.27 10.53 -10.54
C LYS A 34 9.44 9.66 -10.05
N ASP A 35 9.26 8.99 -8.92
CA ASP A 35 10.33 8.19 -8.28
C ASP A 35 10.82 7.04 -9.16
N PHE A 36 9.91 6.41 -9.91
CA PHE A 36 10.21 5.25 -10.77
C PHE A 36 10.17 5.57 -12.26
N ASN A 37 10.16 6.86 -12.62
CA ASN A 37 10.14 7.36 -14.00
C ASN A 37 9.07 6.65 -14.88
N ARG A 38 7.85 6.53 -14.36
CA ARG A 38 6.73 5.89 -15.06
C ARG A 38 6.08 6.87 -16.03
N HIS A 39 5.91 6.39 -17.26
CA HIS A 39 5.20 7.08 -18.33
C HIS A 39 4.20 6.13 -18.94
N TYR A 40 2.95 6.56 -19.05
CA TYR A 40 1.86 5.75 -19.60
C TYR A 40 1.42 6.33 -20.94
N ALA A 41 1.27 5.46 -21.93
CA ALA A 41 1.02 5.89 -23.31
C ALA A 41 -0.37 6.51 -23.54
N THR A 42 -1.35 6.15 -22.71
CA THR A 42 -2.73 6.62 -22.84
C THR A 42 -3.35 6.91 -21.47
N PRO A 43 -4.33 7.82 -21.39
CA PRO A 43 -5.09 8.06 -20.16
C PRO A 43 -5.79 6.80 -19.64
N ALA A 44 -6.24 5.91 -20.54
CA ALA A 44 -6.87 4.65 -20.17
C ALA A 44 -5.88 3.70 -19.46
N GLU A 45 -4.65 3.61 -19.97
CA GLU A 45 -3.59 2.83 -19.32
C GLU A 45 -3.21 3.44 -17.97
N GLU A 46 -3.09 4.77 -17.88
CA GLU A 46 -2.81 5.44 -16.62
C GLU A 46 -3.90 5.18 -15.56
N ALA A 47 -5.17 5.24 -15.96
CA ALA A 47 -6.29 4.92 -15.07
C ALA A 47 -6.26 3.45 -14.60
N LYS A 48 -5.92 2.51 -15.49
CA LYS A 48 -5.70 1.10 -15.14
C LYS A 48 -4.57 0.96 -14.12
N ARG A 49 -3.43 1.61 -14.37
CA ARG A 49 -2.24 1.56 -13.51
C ARG A 49 -2.50 2.17 -12.15
N PHE A 50 -3.26 3.27 -12.09
CA PHE A 50 -3.69 3.87 -10.84
C PHE A 50 -4.60 2.94 -10.02
N THR A 51 -5.50 2.21 -10.69
CA THR A 51 -6.37 1.24 -10.03
C THR A 51 -5.56 0.12 -9.38
N ILE A 52 -4.64 -0.48 -10.14
CA ILE A 52 -3.72 -1.53 -9.64
C ILE A 52 -2.84 -0.98 -8.50
N PHE A 53 -2.32 0.23 -8.66
CA PHE A 53 -1.50 0.90 -7.64
C PHE A 53 -2.23 1.03 -6.31
N LYS A 54 -3.49 1.46 -6.33
CA LYS A 54 -4.31 1.57 -5.12
C LYS A 54 -4.51 0.23 -4.42
N GLU A 55 -4.79 -0.82 -5.19
CA GLU A 55 -4.97 -2.17 -4.66
C GLU A 55 -3.70 -2.66 -3.97
N ASN A 56 -2.55 -2.53 -4.64
CA ASN A 56 -1.26 -2.93 -4.10
C ASN A 56 -0.85 -2.10 -2.88
N LEU A 57 -1.16 -0.80 -2.88
CA LEU A 57 -0.92 0.09 -1.75
C LEU A 57 -1.78 -0.28 -0.53
N ALA A 58 -3.05 -0.66 -0.75
CA ALA A 58 -3.91 -1.17 0.31
C ALA A 58 -3.36 -2.47 0.91
N VAL A 59 -2.83 -3.38 0.08
CA VAL A 59 -2.14 -4.60 0.54
C VAL A 59 -0.90 -4.24 1.38
N ALA A 60 -0.06 -3.32 0.92
CA ALA A 60 1.14 -2.89 1.65
C ALA A 60 0.78 -2.26 3.03
N ARG A 61 -0.24 -1.40 3.07
CA ARG A 61 -0.74 -0.81 4.33
C ARG A 61 -1.28 -1.89 5.27
N LYS A 62 -2.01 -2.88 4.75
CA LYS A 62 -2.49 -4.03 5.54
C LYS A 62 -1.33 -4.85 6.12
N LEU A 63 -0.33 -5.20 5.30
CA LEU A 63 0.84 -5.96 5.75
C LEU A 63 1.65 -5.20 6.81
N THR A 64 1.80 -3.87 6.66
CA THR A 64 2.44 -3.01 7.67
C THR A 64 1.69 -3.04 9.00
N LYS A 65 0.36 -2.95 8.95
CA LYS A 65 -0.49 -3.05 10.15
C LYS A 65 -0.36 -4.42 10.80
N ASP A 66 -0.43 -5.49 10.01
CA ASP A 66 -0.31 -6.88 10.47
C ASP A 66 1.09 -7.16 11.07
N ALA A 67 2.13 -6.49 10.57
CA ALA A 67 3.48 -6.55 11.14
C ALA A 67 3.59 -5.87 12.53
N LYS A 68 2.56 -5.14 12.98
CA LYS A 68 2.52 -4.43 14.28
C LYS A 68 3.74 -3.51 14.50
N GLY A 69 4.15 -2.80 13.46
CA GLY A 69 5.27 -1.86 13.50
C GLY A 69 6.66 -2.49 13.45
N ARG A 70 6.77 -3.82 13.30
CA ARG A 70 8.07 -4.49 13.10
C ARG A 70 8.62 -4.31 11.69
N THR A 71 7.76 -4.02 10.72
CA THR A 71 8.10 -3.89 9.31
C THR A 71 7.12 -2.95 8.65
N THR A 72 7.62 -2.12 7.74
CA THR A 72 6.82 -1.25 6.90
C THR A 72 6.95 -1.71 5.45
N PHE A 73 5.82 -2.03 4.84
CA PHE A 73 5.68 -2.28 3.41
C PHE A 73 5.22 -0.99 2.75
N GLY A 74 5.86 -0.63 1.63
CA GLY A 74 5.60 0.61 0.92
C GLY A 74 5.54 0.42 -0.58
N VAL A 75 5.49 1.55 -1.28
CA VAL A 75 5.54 1.61 -2.74
C VAL A 75 6.89 1.10 -3.25
N THR A 76 6.85 0.31 -4.31
CA THR A 76 8.04 -0.22 -5.02
C THR A 76 7.86 -0.02 -6.52
N GLN A 77 8.90 -0.31 -7.31
CA GLN A 77 8.79 -0.26 -8.77
C GLN A 77 7.66 -1.14 -9.31
N PHE A 78 7.23 -2.18 -8.60
CA PHE A 78 6.20 -3.11 -9.08
C PHE A 78 4.79 -2.74 -8.62
N SER A 79 4.62 -1.60 -7.92
CA SER A 79 3.35 -1.25 -7.31
C SER A 79 2.20 -1.03 -8.30
N ASP A 80 2.47 -0.82 -9.59
CA ASP A 80 1.46 -0.66 -10.64
C ASP A 80 1.25 -1.91 -11.51
N LEU A 81 1.80 -3.06 -11.12
CA LEU A 81 1.65 -4.33 -11.85
C LEU A 81 0.59 -5.24 -11.22
N SER A 82 -0.19 -5.91 -12.07
CA SER A 82 -1.01 -7.05 -11.64
C SER A 82 -0.12 -8.24 -11.27
N GLN A 83 -0.66 -9.24 -10.59
CA GLN A 83 0.09 -10.45 -10.25
C GLN A 83 0.63 -11.15 -11.51
N GLU A 84 -0.16 -11.22 -12.58
CA GLU A 84 0.26 -11.84 -13.84
C GLU A 84 1.35 -11.01 -14.54
N GLU A 85 1.24 -9.68 -14.52
CA GLU A 85 2.26 -8.78 -15.07
C GLU A 85 3.56 -8.87 -14.28
N PHE A 86 3.48 -8.93 -12.94
CA PHE A 86 4.63 -9.15 -12.07
C PHE A 86 5.30 -10.49 -12.35
N ASN A 87 4.53 -11.57 -12.45
CA ASN A 87 5.04 -12.90 -12.77
C ASN A 87 5.79 -12.92 -14.10
N ARG A 88 5.22 -12.30 -15.15
CA ARG A 88 5.90 -12.14 -16.44
C ARG A 88 7.19 -11.34 -16.33
N ALA A 89 7.19 -10.23 -15.59
CA ALA A 89 8.37 -9.40 -15.39
C ALA A 89 9.49 -10.13 -14.63
N MET A 90 9.14 -11.02 -13.70
CA MET A 90 10.08 -11.80 -12.90
C MET A 90 10.47 -13.15 -13.53
N GLY A 91 9.91 -13.49 -14.69
CA GLY A 91 10.14 -14.80 -15.34
C GLY A 91 9.55 -15.99 -14.57
N ILE A 92 8.59 -15.74 -13.67
CA ILE A 92 7.89 -16.77 -12.90
C ILE A 92 6.72 -17.25 -13.76
N LEU A 93 7.00 -18.18 -14.68
CA LEU A 93 5.98 -18.86 -15.48
C LEU A 93 5.39 -20.02 -14.67
N HIS A 94 4.07 -20.09 -14.59
CA HIS A 94 3.32 -21.23 -14.06
C HIS A 94 2.92 -22.17 -15.19
#